data_AF-F8PGK6-F1
#
_entry.id   AF-F8PGK6-F1
#
_cell.length_a   1.000
_cell.length_b   1.000
_cell.length_c   1.000
_cell.angle_alpha   90.00
_cell.angle_beta   90.00
_cell.angle_gamma   90.00
#
_symmetry.space_group_name_H-M   'P 1'
#
loop_
_entity.id
_entity.type
_entity.pdbx_description
1 polymer ?
#
loop_
_entity_poly.entity_id
_entity_poly.type
_entity_poly.pdbx_seq_one_letter_code
_entity_poly.pdbx_strand_id
1 'polypeptide(L)' 'FTDYKIQGQSVDNVIIDLTGCCSLQSAYVMLSHARTLNGIAILCWFPSTKVYYHLGE' A
#
# COMPACT_ATOMS: atom_id res chain seq x y z
N PHE A 1 -7.34 0.80 10.22
CA PHE A 1 -6.07 1.07 10.93
C PHE A 1 -5.23 2.00 10.07
N THR A 2 -4.44 2.90 10.65
CA THR A 2 -3.42 3.67 9.92
C THR A 2 -2.14 2.85 9.79
N ASP A 3 -1.26 3.20 8.85
CA ASP A 3 0.03 2.56 8.59
C ASP A 3 0.87 2.40 9.86
N TYR A 4 0.89 3.44 10.69
CA TYR A 4 1.51 3.40 12.01
C TYR A 4 0.93 2.32 12.94
N LYS A 5 -0.40 2.11 12.94
CA LYS A 5 -1.06 1.20 13.88
C LYS A 5 -0.98 -0.27 13.49
N ILE A 6 -0.67 -0.59 12.23
CA ILE A 6 -0.54 -1.98 11.74
C ILE A 6 0.91 -2.45 11.59
N GLN A 7 1.88 -1.56 11.86
CA GLN A 7 3.30 -1.85 11.71
C GLN A 7 3.69 -3.11 12.49
N GLY A 8 4.34 -4.05 11.80
CA GLY A 8 4.81 -5.31 12.38
C GLY A 8 3.77 -6.44 12.42
N GLN A 9 2.58 -6.24 11.85
CA GLN A 9 1.55 -7.29 11.73
C GLN A 9 1.38 -7.74 10.28
N SER A 10 1.29 -9.04 10.05
CA SER A 10 0.89 -9.59 8.75
C SER A 10 -0.58 -9.98 8.78
N VAL A 11 -1.31 -9.62 7.74
CA VAL A 11 -2.74 -9.91 7.59
C VAL A 11 -2.99 -10.73 6.31
N ASP A 12 -3.94 -11.64 6.37
CA ASP A 12 -4.30 -12.47 5.22
C ASP A 12 -5.18 -11.70 4.22
N ASN A 13 -6.02 -10.77 4.71
CA ASN A 13 -6.88 -9.91 3.89
C ASN A 13 -6.80 -8.46 4.36
N VAL A 14 -6.65 -7.52 3.42
CA VAL A 14 -6.57 -6.08 3.69
C VAL A 14 -7.30 -5.27 2.63
N ILE A 15 -7.98 -4.22 3.08
CA ILE A 15 -8.57 -3.19 2.21
C ILE A 15 -7.74 -1.92 2.42
N ILE A 16 -7.17 -1.39 1.34
CA ILE A 16 -6.23 -0.26 1.37
C ILE A 16 -6.79 0.91 0.57
N ASP A 17 -6.71 2.11 1.14
CA ASP A 17 -6.87 3.37 0.43
C ASP A 17 -5.48 3.92 0.06
N LEU A 18 -5.15 3.87 -1.23
CA LEU A 18 -3.87 4.37 -1.74
C LEU A 18 -3.92 5.86 -2.09
N THR A 19 -5.11 6.46 -2.24
CA THR A 19 -5.24 7.92 -2.45
C THR A 19 -4.87 8.69 -1.18
N GLY A 20 -5.29 8.20 -0.01
CA GLY A 20 -4.94 8.76 1.29
C GLY A 20 -3.46 8.62 1.67
N CYS A 21 -2.68 7.83 0.93
CA CYS A 21 -1.24 7.71 1.16
C CYS A 21 -0.50 9.00 0.75
N CYS A 22 0.09 9.68 1.74
CA CYS A 22 0.84 10.91 1.53
C CYS A 22 2.23 10.68 0.91
N SER A 23 2.76 9.45 0.98
CA SER A 23 4.08 9.10 0.46
C SER A 23 4.10 7.67 -0.11
N LEU A 24 5.09 7.40 -0.96
CA LEU A 24 5.35 6.06 -1.50
C LEU A 24 5.73 5.08 -0.38
N GLN A 25 6.40 5.57 0.66
CA GLN A 25 6.74 4.79 1.86
C GLN A 25 5.47 4.36 2.62
N SER A 26 4.50 5.25 2.80
CA SER A 26 3.22 4.90 3.46
C SER A 26 2.44 3.84 2.67
N ALA A 27 2.42 3.95 1.34
CA ALA A 27 1.80 2.96 0.48
C ALA A 27 2.53 1.61 0.57
N TYR A 28 3.86 1.62 0.57
CA TYR A 28 4.68 0.41 0.74
C TYR A 28 4.41 -0.27 2.08
N VAL A 29 4.42 0.49 3.18
CA VAL A 29 4.13 -0.04 4.52
C VAL A 29 2.73 -0.68 4.53
N MET A 30 1.71 0.03 4.03
CA MET A 30 0.34 -0.50 3.90
C MET A 30 0.26 -1.82 3.14
N LEU A 31 0.88 -1.90 1.96
CA LEU A 31 0.89 -3.09 1.11
C LEU A 31 1.70 -4.24 1.72
N SER A 32 2.80 -3.94 2.42
CA SER A 32 3.71 -4.95 2.99
C SER A 32 3.08 -5.83 4.07
N HIS A 33 1.94 -5.40 4.64
CA HIS A 33 1.22 -6.21 5.62
C HIS A 33 0.41 -7.34 4.98
N ALA A 34 0.07 -7.25 3.69
CA ALA A 34 -0.63 -8.31 2.99
C ALA A 34 0.33 -9.45 2.65
N ARG A 35 -0.04 -10.68 3.00
CA ARG A 35 0.80 -11.87 2.72
C ARG A 35 0.74 -12.30 1.26
N THR A 36 -0.36 -12.01 0.57
CA THR A 36 -0.58 -12.39 -0.82
C THR A 36 -1.29 -11.27 -1.57
N LEU A 37 -1.09 -11.19 -2.88
CA LEU A 37 -1.79 -10.22 -3.73
C LEU A 37 -3.31 -10.46 -3.77
N ASN A 38 -3.74 -11.73 -3.70
CA ASN A 38 -5.16 -12.08 -3.66
C ASN A 38 -5.87 -11.59 -2.40
N GLY A 39 -5.13 -11.37 -1.31
CA GLY A 39 -5.65 -10.82 -0.07
C GLY A 39 -5.80 -9.29 -0.10
N ILE A 40 -5.51 -8.61 -1.21
CA ILE A 40 -5.51 -7.15 -1.30
C ILE A 40 -6.75 -6.68 -2.07
N ALA A 41 -7.52 -5.79 -1.45
CA ALA A 41 -8.51 -4.97 -2.14
C ALA A 41 -8.11 -3.50 -2.05
N ILE A 42 -8.15 -2.78 -3.18
CA ILE A 42 -7.79 -1.36 -3.25
C ILE A 42 -9.07 -0.55 -3.42
N LEU A 43 -9.39 0.31 -2.45
CA LEU A 43 -10.61 1.12 -2.44
C LEU A 43 -10.49 2.35 -3.33
N CYS A 44 -9.34 3.02 -3.30
CA CYS A 44 -9.01 4.17 -4.15
C CYS A 44 -7.59 4.02 -4.69
N TRP A 45 -7.44 3.98 -6.01
CA TRP A 45 -6.15 3.82 -6.68
C TRP A 45 -5.28 5.07 -6.58
N PHE A 46 -3.97 4.97 -6.80
CA PHE A 46 -3.08 6.13 -6.82
C PHE A 46 -3.23 6.94 -8.13
N PRO A 47 -3.18 8.29 -8.08
CA PRO A 47 -3.00 9.07 -9.30
C PRO A 47 -1.64 8.69 -9.94
N SER A 48 -1.60 8.54 -11.26
CA SER A 48 -0.41 8.09 -12.00
C SER A 48 0.85 8.92 -11.73
N THR A 49 0.67 10.19 -11.33
CA THR A 49 1.73 11.11 -10.90
C THR A 49 2.47 10.66 -9.64
N LYS A 50 1.91 9.76 -8.83
CA LYS A 50 2.54 9.20 -7.63
C LYS A 50 3.27 7.87 -7.86
N VAL A 51 3.22 7.32 -9.09
CA VAL A 51 3.95 6.11 -9.44
C VAL A 51 5.31 6.51 -10.00
N TYR A 52 6.35 6.35 -9.18
CA TYR A 52 7.73 6.50 -9.67
C TYR A 52 8.15 5.23 -10.41
N TYR A 53 8.24 5.33 -11.73
CA TYR A 53 8.92 4.34 -12.56
C TYR A 53 10.42 4.66 -12.55
N HIS A 54 11.18 4.09 -11.62
CA HIS A 54 12.61 3.90 -11.85
C HIS A 54 12.76 2.74 -12.83
N LEU A 55 12.59 3.02 -14.12
CA LEU A 55 13.04 2.12 -15.16
C LEU A 55 14.57 2.23 -15.15
N GLY A 56 15.24 1.28 -14.49
CA GLY A 56 16.69 1.23 -14.43
C GLY A 56 17.30 1.14 -15.84
N GLU A 57 18.35 1.92 -16.06
CA GLU A 57 19.30 1.74 -17.17
C GLU A 57 20.18 0.49 -16.93
#